data_AF-A0A978V5F0-F1
#
_entry.id   AF-A0A978V5F0-F1
#
_cell.length_a   1.000
_cell.length_b   1.000
_cell.length_c   1.000
_cell.angle_alpha   90.00
_cell.angle_beta   90.00
_cell.angle_gamma   90.00
#
_symmetry.space_group_name_H-M   'P 1'
#
loop_
_entity.id
_entity.type
_entity.pdbx_description
1 polymer ?
#
loop_
_entity_poly.entity_id
_entity_poly.type
_entity_poly.pdbx_seq_one_letter_code
_entity_poly.pdbx_strand_id
1 'polypeptide(L)'
;MEEPQKQKKMKILCLHGFRTSGSFLQKQISKWNPEIFAHFDMDFPDGIFPARGKSDIEGIFPPPYFEWFQFNKEFTEYENLEECISYLCEYITSKGGNAISTIARIPSTGSKFRDPAITDVAYKDIIKVKSVHFIGEKDWLKVPSEDLLTAFENPLLIRHPQGHTVPRLDEEATLKLLGWTKDILQYYGAAPTTDTHKHENGETKEIGIEETNPKPVSEIQNQEKNTRETGAVEAMVQA
;
A
#
# COMPACT_ATOMS: atom_id res chain seq x y z
N MET A 1 7.07 7.44 42.63
CA MET A 1 6.05 7.50 41.58
C MET A 1 6.73 7.02 40.32
N GLU A 2 6.42 5.80 39.87
CA GLU A 2 6.91 5.33 38.59
C GLU A 2 6.17 6.10 37.49
N GLU A 3 6.91 6.80 36.64
CA GLU A 3 6.40 7.34 35.37
C GLU A 3 5.79 6.17 34.58
N PRO A 4 4.55 6.28 34.08
CA PRO A 4 3.96 5.21 33.29
C PRO A 4 4.86 4.95 32.08
N GLN A 5 5.38 3.73 31.96
CA GLN A 5 6.17 3.32 30.80
C GLN A 5 5.33 3.55 29.54
N LYS A 6 5.69 4.56 28.76
CA LYS A 6 5.00 4.92 27.53
C LYS A 6 5.23 3.79 26.52
N GLN A 7 4.22 2.94 26.36
CA GLN A 7 4.27 1.79 25.47
C GLN A 7 4.61 2.28 24.05
N LYS A 8 5.71 1.75 23.48
CA LYS A 8 6.21 2.17 22.17
C LYS A 8 5.18 1.80 21.11
N LYS A 9 4.53 2.81 20.52
CA LYS A 9 3.59 2.61 19.42
C LYS A 9 4.31 2.18 18.14
N MET A 10 3.66 1.36 17.33
CA MET A 10 4.18 1.01 16.02
C MET A 10 3.98 2.18 15.05
N LYS A 11 4.96 2.45 14.20
CA LYS A 11 4.88 3.55 13.25
C LYS A 11 4.23 3.09 11.95
N ILE A 12 3.32 3.90 11.42
CA ILE A 12 2.71 3.72 10.10
C ILE A 12 3.06 4.91 9.23
N LEU A 13 3.59 4.62 8.04
CA LEU A 13 3.82 5.62 7.00
C LEU A 13 2.59 5.69 6.08
N CYS A 14 1.92 6.84 6.07
CA CYS A 14 0.70 7.09 5.32
C CYS A 14 1.00 7.92 4.07
N LEU A 15 1.16 7.23 2.95
CA LEU A 15 1.46 7.85 1.66
C LEU A 15 0.18 8.33 1.00
N HIS A 16 0.08 9.63 0.76
CA HIS A 16 -1.04 10.21 0.03
C HIS A 16 -1.00 9.86 -1.45
N GLY A 17 -1.95 10.42 -2.18
CA GLY A 17 -2.12 10.14 -3.57
C GLY A 17 -1.68 11.13 -4.63
N PHE A 18 -1.71 10.68 -5.89
CA PHE A 18 -1.59 11.50 -7.08
C PHE A 18 -2.30 12.84 -6.93
N ARG A 19 -1.50 13.91 -6.98
CA ARG A 19 -1.96 15.30 -6.85
C ARG A 19 -2.81 15.55 -5.61
N THR A 20 -2.45 14.95 -4.48
CA THR A 20 -3.02 15.26 -3.15
C THR A 20 -1.90 15.59 -2.18
N SER A 21 -2.13 15.49 -0.87
CA SER A 21 -1.12 15.74 0.16
C SER A 21 -1.31 14.83 1.36
N GLY A 22 -0.27 14.68 2.17
CA GLY A 22 -0.31 13.92 3.44
C GLY A 22 -1.41 14.44 4.36
N SER A 23 -1.57 15.76 4.44
CA SER A 23 -2.64 16.40 5.22
C SER A 23 -4.04 16.08 4.70
N PHE A 24 -4.23 15.93 3.38
CA PHE A 24 -5.50 15.50 2.80
C PHE A 24 -5.82 14.06 3.19
N LEU A 25 -4.84 13.15 3.07
CA LEU A 25 -5.02 11.75 3.47
C LEU A 25 -5.35 11.65 4.97
N GLN A 26 -4.62 12.38 5.82
CA GLN A 26 -4.91 12.46 7.25
C GLN A 26 -6.35 12.89 7.50
N LYS A 27 -6.86 13.87 6.77
CA LYS A 27 -8.25 14.34 6.86
C LYS A 27 -9.28 13.32 6.37
N GLN A 28 -8.93 12.50 5.37
CA GLN A 28 -9.81 11.44 4.89
C GLN A 28 -9.99 10.35 5.94
N ILE A 29 -8.89 9.84 6.48
CA ILE A 29 -8.92 8.72 7.43
C ILE A 29 -9.25 9.16 8.87
N SER A 30 -9.17 10.46 9.19
CA SER A 30 -9.64 10.97 10.50
C SER A 30 -11.14 10.78 10.73
N LYS A 31 -11.89 10.40 9.70
CA LYS A 31 -13.33 10.10 9.76
C LYS A 31 -13.59 8.64 10.16
N TRP A 32 -12.57 7.80 10.21
CA TRP A 32 -12.69 6.39 10.60
C TRP A 32 -12.74 6.27 12.13
N ASN A 33 -13.12 5.08 12.61
CA ASN A 33 -13.10 4.80 14.05
C ASN A 33 -11.66 4.98 14.59
N PRO A 34 -11.44 5.87 15.58
CA PRO A 34 -10.11 6.15 16.12
C PRO A 34 -9.43 4.93 16.75
N GLU A 35 -10.18 3.91 17.18
CA GLU A 35 -9.64 2.66 17.72
C GLU A 35 -8.77 1.90 16.71
N ILE A 36 -9.03 2.05 15.40
CA ILE A 36 -8.21 1.48 14.33
C ILE A 36 -6.75 1.92 14.46
N PHE A 37 -6.53 3.16 14.90
CA PHE A 37 -5.21 3.80 14.94
C PHE A 37 -4.63 3.93 16.35
N ALA A 38 -5.35 3.47 17.38
CA ALA A 38 -5.01 3.76 18.78
C ALA A 38 -3.58 3.34 19.18
N HIS A 39 -3.09 2.24 18.61
CA HIS A 39 -1.78 1.66 18.89
C HIS A 39 -0.68 2.07 17.91
N PHE A 40 -1.01 2.93 16.95
CA PHE A 40 -0.09 3.39 15.92
C PHE A 40 0.31 4.84 16.10
N ASP A 41 1.53 5.16 15.69
CA ASP A 41 2.04 6.50 15.48
C ASP A 41 2.07 6.74 13.97
N MET A 42 1.31 7.70 13.47
CA MET A 42 1.05 7.86 12.04
C MET A 42 1.81 9.06 11.49
N ASP A 43 2.56 8.85 10.42
CA ASP A 43 3.31 9.89 9.72
C ASP A 43 2.76 10.06 8.30
N PHE A 44 2.52 11.32 7.89
CA PHE A 44 1.85 11.67 6.64
C PHE A 44 2.76 12.59 5.80
N PRO A 45 3.86 12.07 5.24
CA PRO A 45 4.74 12.87 4.39
C PRO A 45 4.03 13.27 3.10
N ASP A 46 4.45 14.42 2.55
CA ASP A 46 4.13 14.84 1.20
C ASP A 46 5.12 14.22 0.19
N GLY A 47 4.65 14.07 -1.05
CA GLY A 47 5.46 13.70 -2.20
C GLY A 47 6.52 14.75 -2.49
N ILE A 48 7.65 14.30 -3.03
CA ILE A 48 8.83 15.16 -3.26
C ILE A 48 8.69 16.08 -4.49
N PHE A 49 7.70 15.82 -5.35
CA PHE A 49 7.44 16.65 -6.53
C PHE A 49 6.14 17.44 -6.36
N PRO A 50 6.13 18.75 -6.66
CA PRO A 50 4.89 19.50 -6.81
C PRO A 50 4.01 18.89 -7.92
N ALA A 51 2.70 18.91 -7.74
CA ALA A 51 1.75 18.48 -8.77
C ALA A 51 1.94 19.31 -10.06
N ARG A 52 2.08 18.63 -11.20
CA ARG A 52 2.31 19.29 -12.51
C ARG A 52 1.02 19.73 -13.20
N GLY A 53 -0.13 19.31 -12.71
CA GLY A 53 -1.43 19.67 -13.28
C GLY A 53 -2.52 19.71 -12.22
N LYS A 54 -3.77 19.82 -12.69
CA LYS A 54 -4.92 19.99 -11.81
C LYS A 54 -5.12 18.82 -10.85
N SER A 55 -5.50 19.14 -9.63
CA SER A 55 -5.96 18.16 -8.66
C SER A 55 -7.48 18.04 -8.63
N ASP A 56 -7.99 16.81 -8.57
CA ASP A 56 -9.43 16.52 -8.43
C ASP A 56 -10.01 17.01 -7.10
N ILE A 57 -9.15 17.37 -6.13
CA ILE A 57 -9.57 17.81 -4.80
C ILE A 57 -9.54 19.34 -4.62
N GLU A 58 -9.17 20.12 -5.65
CA GLU A 58 -9.08 21.60 -5.60
C GLU A 58 -10.35 22.29 -5.08
N GLY A 59 -11.52 21.75 -5.41
CA GLY A 59 -12.81 22.31 -4.95
C GLY A 59 -13.19 21.97 -3.51
N ILE A 60 -12.47 21.03 -2.86
CA ILE A 60 -12.84 20.49 -1.55
C ILE A 60 -11.72 20.53 -0.51
N PHE A 61 -10.46 20.71 -0.93
CA PHE A 61 -9.30 20.78 -0.05
C PHE A 61 -8.21 21.64 -0.68
N PRO A 62 -7.63 22.62 0.05
CA PRO A 62 -6.70 23.59 -0.54
C PRO A 62 -5.32 22.99 -0.89
N PRO A 63 -4.58 23.62 -1.82
CA PRO A 63 -3.18 23.27 -2.14
C PRO A 63 -2.24 23.57 -0.94
N PRO A 64 -0.98 23.09 -0.95
CA PRO A 64 -0.26 22.44 -2.07
C PRO A 64 -0.65 20.98 -2.32
N TYR A 65 -0.42 20.53 -3.56
CA TYR A 65 -0.55 19.15 -3.98
C TYR A 65 0.78 18.62 -4.50
N PHE A 66 0.98 17.33 -4.33
CA PHE A 66 2.23 16.66 -4.61
C PHE A 66 2.02 15.38 -5.40
N GLU A 67 3.10 14.94 -6.03
CA GLU A 67 3.23 13.69 -6.75
C GLU A 67 4.47 12.96 -6.21
N TRP A 68 4.37 11.64 -6.10
CA TRP A 68 5.50 10.79 -5.71
C TRP A 68 6.48 10.61 -6.87
N PHE A 69 5.95 10.43 -8.07
CA PHE A 69 6.64 10.31 -9.35
C PHE A 69 5.62 10.62 -10.46
N GLN A 70 6.07 10.88 -11.68
CA GLN A 70 5.19 11.15 -12.82
C GLN A 70 5.06 9.90 -13.71
N PHE A 71 3.96 9.81 -14.46
CA PHE A 71 3.70 8.73 -15.40
C PHE A 71 2.90 9.22 -16.61
N ASN A 72 3.00 8.51 -17.73
CA ASN A 72 2.16 8.78 -18.90
C ASN A 72 0.74 8.20 -18.73
N LYS A 73 -0.21 8.66 -19.55
CA LYS A 73 -1.62 8.21 -19.54
C LYS A 73 -1.78 6.68 -19.53
N GLU A 74 -0.93 6.01 -20.28
CA GLU A 74 -1.00 4.57 -20.50
C GLU A 74 -0.40 3.77 -19.35
N PHE A 75 0.23 4.43 -18.37
CA PHE A 75 0.98 3.85 -17.25
C PHE A 75 2.12 2.92 -17.73
N THR A 76 2.76 3.25 -18.84
CA THR A 76 3.88 2.49 -19.41
C THR A 76 5.22 3.19 -19.24
N GLU A 77 5.23 4.47 -18.91
CA GLU A 77 6.42 5.29 -18.71
C GLU A 77 6.33 5.99 -17.35
N TYR A 78 7.47 6.05 -16.66
CA TYR A 78 7.57 6.60 -15.31
C TYR A 78 8.78 7.54 -15.21
N GLU A 79 8.55 8.79 -14.80
CA GLU A 79 9.63 9.75 -14.54
C GLU A 79 9.83 9.90 -13.04
N ASN A 80 11.10 10.01 -12.61
CA ASN A 80 11.50 10.21 -11.22
C ASN A 80 11.08 9.10 -10.23
N LEU A 81 10.76 7.90 -10.75
CA LEU A 81 10.40 6.75 -9.92
C LEU A 81 11.55 6.30 -9.00
N GLU A 82 12.78 6.25 -9.51
CA GLU A 82 13.96 5.86 -8.73
C GLU A 82 14.24 6.86 -7.60
N GLU A 83 14.14 8.16 -7.87
CA GLU A 83 14.30 9.22 -6.86
C GLU A 83 13.24 9.10 -5.77
N CYS A 84 11.99 8.82 -6.14
CA CYS A 84 10.91 8.55 -5.19
C CYS A 84 11.22 7.34 -4.30
N ILE A 85 11.68 6.23 -4.88
CA ILE A 85 11.99 5.00 -4.15
C ILE A 85 13.14 5.28 -3.16
N SER A 86 14.23 5.90 -3.60
CA SER A 86 15.35 6.26 -2.74
C SER A 86 14.91 7.16 -1.59
N TYR A 87 14.13 8.19 -1.86
CA TYR A 87 13.59 9.07 -0.83
C TYR A 87 12.76 8.30 0.21
N LEU A 88 11.84 7.44 -0.22
CA LEU A 88 11.01 6.66 0.70
C LEU A 88 11.84 5.67 1.53
N CYS A 89 12.84 5.02 0.92
CA CYS A 89 13.77 4.15 1.62
C CYS A 89 14.53 4.92 2.72
N GLU A 90 15.12 6.07 2.39
CA GLU A 90 15.81 6.92 3.35
C GLU A 90 14.88 7.45 4.45
N TYR A 91 13.65 7.83 4.08
CA TYR A 91 12.63 8.29 5.02
C TYR A 91 12.28 7.21 6.05
N ILE A 92 12.05 5.98 5.59
CA ILE A 92 11.74 4.83 6.46
C ILE A 92 12.93 4.51 7.38
N THR A 93 14.14 4.47 6.82
CA THR A 93 15.36 4.15 7.59
C THR A 93 15.65 5.21 8.66
N SER A 94 15.54 6.51 8.32
CA SER A 94 15.81 7.61 9.25
C SER A 94 14.82 7.68 10.42
N LYS A 95 13.57 7.22 10.22
CA LYS A 95 12.52 7.23 11.26
C LYS A 95 12.55 5.99 12.17
N GLY A 96 13.48 5.05 11.94
CA GLY A 96 13.74 3.90 12.82
C GLY A 96 12.58 2.90 12.94
N GLY A 97 11.81 2.71 11.88
CA GLY A 97 10.55 1.96 11.92
C GLY A 97 10.52 0.73 11.02
N ASN A 98 10.17 -0.42 11.61
CA ASN A 98 9.50 -1.51 10.91
C ASN A 98 8.23 -0.93 10.26
N ALA A 99 8.30 -0.54 9.00
CA ALA A 99 7.19 0.07 8.28
C ALA A 99 6.12 -0.99 8.03
N ILE A 100 5.07 -0.98 8.84
CA ILE A 100 3.87 -1.75 8.56
C ILE A 100 3.00 -0.94 7.60
N SER A 101 2.44 -1.68 6.66
CA SER A 101 1.91 -1.24 5.39
C SER A 101 0.92 -0.07 5.46
N THR A 102 1.02 0.72 4.39
CA THR A 102 0.17 1.78 3.90
C THR A 102 -1.31 1.57 4.24
N ILE A 103 -1.79 2.14 5.35
CA ILE A 103 -3.23 2.34 5.53
C ILE A 103 -3.63 3.48 4.59
N ALA A 104 -4.32 3.11 3.50
CA ALA A 104 -4.70 3.91 2.33
C ALA A 104 -3.67 3.97 1.20
N ARG A 105 -3.49 2.85 0.49
CA ARG A 105 -2.96 2.88 -0.88
C ARG A 105 -4.11 3.23 -1.82
N ILE A 106 -4.01 4.35 -2.55
CA ILE A 106 -4.60 4.67 -3.88
C ILE A 106 -4.45 6.19 -4.08
N PRO A 107 -3.77 6.66 -5.17
CA PRO A 107 -4.33 6.80 -6.51
C PRO A 107 -3.34 6.84 -7.72
N SER A 108 -2.05 6.50 -7.60
CA SER A 108 -1.21 6.23 -8.79
C SER A 108 -0.50 4.88 -8.79
N THR A 109 -0.40 4.21 -7.63
CA THR A 109 0.24 2.89 -7.46
C THR A 109 -0.76 1.79 -7.04
N GLY A 110 -2.06 2.07 -7.14
CA GLY A 110 -3.14 1.13 -6.78
C GLY A 110 -3.31 -0.03 -7.76
N SER A 111 -2.47 -0.12 -8.78
CA SER A 111 -2.38 -1.19 -9.77
C SER A 111 -0.95 -1.70 -9.86
N LYS A 112 -0.76 -2.86 -10.50
CA LYS A 112 0.60 -3.24 -10.93
C LYS A 112 1.16 -2.17 -11.87
N PHE A 113 2.48 -1.98 -11.82
CA PHE A 113 3.21 -1.34 -12.92
C PHE A 113 2.89 -2.07 -14.23
N ARG A 114 2.92 -1.38 -15.38
CA ARG A 114 2.72 -2.03 -16.69
C ARG A 114 4.01 -2.20 -17.49
N ASP A 115 5.09 -1.54 -17.07
CA ASP A 115 6.41 -1.74 -17.64
C ASP A 115 6.95 -3.12 -17.22
N PRO A 116 7.20 -4.03 -18.17
CA PRO A 116 7.76 -5.35 -17.89
C PRO A 116 9.05 -5.32 -17.08
N ALA A 117 9.92 -4.33 -17.32
CA ALA A 117 11.19 -4.20 -16.60
C ALA A 117 10.98 -3.97 -15.10
N ILE A 118 9.87 -3.32 -14.72
CA ILE A 118 9.49 -3.12 -13.33
C ILE A 118 8.73 -4.34 -12.80
N THR A 119 7.77 -4.88 -13.56
CA THR A 119 6.92 -5.98 -13.08
C THR A 119 7.68 -7.27 -12.83
N ASP A 120 8.67 -7.57 -13.68
CA ASP A 120 9.49 -8.79 -13.60
C ASP A 120 10.41 -8.80 -12.37
N VAL A 121 10.59 -7.64 -11.73
CA VAL A 121 11.35 -7.48 -10.50
C VAL A 121 10.41 -7.32 -9.30
N ALA A 122 9.46 -6.39 -9.38
CA ALA A 122 8.59 -6.01 -8.26
C ALA A 122 7.57 -7.08 -7.87
N TYR A 123 7.13 -7.91 -8.83
CA TYR A 123 6.09 -8.92 -8.62
C TYR A 123 6.57 -10.33 -8.97
N LYS A 124 7.90 -10.53 -9.02
CA LYS A 124 8.52 -11.83 -9.30
C LYS A 124 8.13 -12.88 -8.27
N ASP A 125 8.18 -12.50 -7.01
CA ASP A 125 7.88 -13.34 -5.86
C ASP A 125 6.64 -12.83 -5.13
N ILE A 126 5.92 -13.73 -4.47
CA ILE A 126 4.76 -13.36 -3.66
C ILE A 126 5.19 -12.42 -2.53
N ILE A 127 4.49 -11.28 -2.42
CA ILE A 127 4.71 -10.28 -1.37
C ILE A 127 4.08 -10.79 -0.07
N LYS A 128 4.92 -11.25 0.85
CA LYS A 128 4.50 -11.83 2.15
C LYS A 128 4.05 -10.80 3.19
N VAL A 129 4.25 -9.51 2.92
CA VAL A 129 3.86 -8.45 3.86
C VAL A 129 2.35 -8.38 3.96
N LYS A 130 1.81 -8.45 5.19
CA LYS A 130 0.38 -8.26 5.46
C LYS A 130 -0.10 -6.94 4.84
N SER A 131 -1.16 -7.02 4.06
CA SER A 131 -1.72 -5.88 3.33
C SER A 131 -3.23 -5.80 3.48
N VAL A 132 -3.75 -4.58 3.44
CA VAL A 132 -5.18 -4.28 3.36
C VAL A 132 -5.42 -3.38 2.17
N HIS A 133 -6.44 -3.69 1.37
CA HIS A 133 -6.78 -2.98 0.15
C HIS A 133 -8.24 -2.58 0.19
N PHE A 134 -8.51 -1.32 -0.14
CA PHE A 134 -9.85 -0.78 -0.27
C PHE A 134 -10.14 -0.62 -1.76
N ILE A 135 -11.16 -1.30 -2.28
CA ILE A 135 -11.50 -1.25 -3.71
C ILE A 135 -12.96 -0.83 -3.87
N GLY A 136 -13.16 0.24 -4.64
CA GLY A 136 -14.47 0.76 -4.97
C GLY A 136 -15.12 -0.01 -6.12
N GLU A 137 -16.40 -0.37 -5.98
CA GLU A 137 -17.15 -1.07 -7.05
C GLU A 137 -17.32 -0.20 -8.31
N LYS A 138 -17.23 1.12 -8.17
CA LYS A 138 -17.29 2.08 -9.28
C LYS A 138 -15.92 2.67 -9.62
N ASP A 139 -14.85 2.13 -9.04
CA ASP A 139 -13.50 2.60 -9.31
C ASP A 139 -13.07 2.13 -10.71
N TRP A 140 -12.59 3.06 -11.52
CA TRP A 140 -12.08 2.75 -12.87
C TRP A 140 -10.79 1.92 -12.79
N LEU A 141 -10.07 1.96 -11.66
CA LEU A 141 -8.94 1.08 -11.35
C LEU A 141 -9.35 -0.26 -10.71
N LYS A 142 -10.64 -0.55 -10.51
CA LYS A 142 -11.08 -1.78 -9.81
C LYS A 142 -10.39 -3.05 -10.33
N VAL A 143 -10.39 -3.26 -11.64
CA VAL A 143 -9.79 -4.46 -12.25
C VAL A 143 -8.26 -4.47 -12.09
N PRO A 144 -7.52 -3.41 -12.43
CA PRO A 144 -6.09 -3.30 -12.13
C PRO A 144 -5.73 -3.48 -10.65
N SER A 145 -6.56 -2.99 -9.72
CA SER A 145 -6.36 -3.15 -8.28
C SER A 145 -6.64 -4.58 -7.82
N GLU A 146 -7.63 -5.26 -8.39
CA GLU A 146 -7.88 -6.68 -8.14
C GLU A 146 -6.74 -7.56 -8.68
N ASP A 147 -6.15 -7.22 -9.82
CA ASP A 147 -4.96 -7.92 -10.32
C ASP A 147 -3.75 -7.71 -9.38
N LEU A 148 -3.56 -6.51 -8.83
CA LEU A 148 -2.49 -6.25 -7.85
C LEU A 148 -2.64 -7.13 -6.59
N LEU A 149 -3.85 -7.46 -6.14
CA LEU A 149 -4.06 -8.35 -4.99
C LEU A 149 -3.39 -9.72 -5.17
N THR A 150 -3.32 -10.22 -6.41
CA THR A 150 -2.71 -11.53 -6.72
C THR A 150 -1.22 -11.59 -6.40
N ALA A 151 -0.55 -10.44 -6.28
CA ALA A 151 0.86 -10.36 -5.90
C ALA A 151 1.11 -10.50 -4.39
N PHE A 152 0.07 -10.48 -3.55
CA PHE A 152 0.19 -10.51 -2.09
C PHE A 152 -0.21 -11.85 -1.50
N GLU A 153 0.47 -12.25 -0.42
CA GLU A 153 0.06 -13.38 0.42
C GLU A 153 -1.11 -12.95 1.32
N ASN A 154 -2.27 -13.59 1.16
CA ASN A 154 -3.45 -13.41 2.00
C ASN A 154 -3.83 -11.93 2.28
N PRO A 155 -4.00 -11.08 1.24
CA PRO A 155 -4.40 -9.69 1.43
C PRO A 155 -5.82 -9.57 2.00
N LEU A 156 -6.03 -8.63 2.92
CA LEU A 156 -7.38 -8.25 3.33
C LEU A 156 -7.99 -7.31 2.28
N LEU A 157 -9.10 -7.73 1.67
CA LEU A 157 -9.88 -6.88 0.76
C LEU A 157 -11.12 -6.32 1.47
N ILE A 158 -11.27 -4.99 1.45
CA ILE A 158 -12.47 -4.28 1.88
C ILE A 158 -13.10 -3.61 0.65
N ARG A 159 -14.30 -4.06 0.27
CA ARG A 159 -15.06 -3.49 -0.85
C ARG A 159 -15.93 -2.33 -0.38
N HIS A 160 -16.16 -1.35 -1.24
CA HIS A 160 -17.08 -0.25 -0.97
C HIS A 160 -17.82 0.20 -2.25
N PRO A 161 -19.03 0.78 -2.15
CA PRO A 161 -19.87 1.06 -3.32
C PRO A 161 -19.46 2.31 -4.14
N GLN A 162 -18.40 2.99 -3.72
CA GLN A 162 -18.00 4.29 -4.28
C GLN A 162 -17.00 4.11 -5.42
N GLY A 163 -16.65 5.22 -6.07
CA GLY A 163 -15.57 5.24 -7.06
C GLY A 163 -14.20 5.33 -6.39
N HIS A 164 -13.28 6.00 -7.06
CA HIS A 164 -11.91 6.21 -6.65
C HIS A 164 -11.80 7.19 -5.47
N THR A 165 -11.92 6.69 -4.23
CA THR A 165 -11.90 7.51 -3.01
C THR A 165 -11.53 6.67 -1.80
N VAL A 166 -10.97 7.31 -0.76
CA VAL A 166 -10.89 6.70 0.57
C VAL A 166 -12.32 6.56 1.11
N PRO A 167 -12.79 5.33 1.41
CA PRO A 167 -14.18 5.10 1.79
C PRO A 167 -14.47 5.62 3.20
N ARG A 168 -15.73 5.92 3.47
CA ARG A 168 -16.24 5.84 4.84
C ARG A 168 -16.46 4.36 5.16
N LEU A 169 -15.99 3.92 6.32
CA LEU A 169 -16.16 2.54 6.74
C LEU A 169 -17.55 2.38 7.37
N ASP A 170 -18.27 1.35 6.94
CA ASP A 170 -19.43 0.86 7.67
C ASP A 170 -18.98 -0.02 8.85
N GLU A 171 -19.94 -0.57 9.59
CA GLU A 171 -19.67 -1.39 10.76
C GLU A 171 -18.85 -2.65 10.39
N GLU A 172 -19.20 -3.32 9.30
CA GLU A 172 -18.51 -4.53 8.85
C GLU A 172 -17.05 -4.25 8.46
N ALA A 173 -16.81 -3.23 7.64
CA ALA A 173 -15.47 -2.81 7.23
C ALA A 173 -14.64 -2.34 8.43
N THR A 174 -15.26 -1.65 9.38
CA THR A 174 -14.62 -1.21 10.62
C THR A 174 -14.17 -2.41 11.45
N LEU A 175 -15.02 -3.41 11.65
CA LEU A 175 -14.69 -4.62 12.40
C LEU A 175 -13.58 -5.43 11.73
N LYS A 176 -13.62 -5.57 10.39
CA LYS A 176 -12.55 -6.24 9.62
C LYS A 176 -11.20 -5.57 9.82
N LEU A 177 -11.16 -4.23 9.73
CA LEU A 177 -9.93 -3.47 9.89
C LEU A 177 -9.42 -3.49 11.34
N LEU A 178 -10.32 -3.46 12.34
CA LEU A 178 -9.97 -3.63 13.75
C LEU A 178 -9.38 -5.02 14.03
N GLY A 179 -9.93 -6.08 13.43
CA GLY A 179 -9.36 -7.43 13.53
C GLY A 179 -7.96 -7.49 12.92
N TRP A 180 -7.80 -6.97 11.71
CA TRP A 180 -6.52 -6.95 11.01
C TRP A 180 -5.42 -6.17 11.73
N THR A 181 -5.77 -5.00 12.31
CA THR A 181 -4.82 -4.21 13.11
C THR A 181 -4.38 -4.94 14.38
N LYS A 182 -5.29 -5.67 15.05
CA LYS A 182 -4.95 -6.54 16.20
C LYS A 182 -4.01 -7.67 15.79
N ASP A 183 -4.27 -8.33 14.67
CA ASP A 183 -3.41 -9.41 14.16
C ASP A 183 -1.99 -8.92 13.86
N ILE A 184 -1.86 -7.70 13.33
CA ILE A 184 -0.58 -7.05 13.09
C ILE A 184 0.14 -6.75 14.40
N LEU A 185 -0.57 -6.19 15.38
CA LEU A 185 -0.04 -5.92 16.72
C LEU A 185 0.49 -7.19 17.38
N GLN A 186 -0.23 -8.29 17.24
CA GLN A 186 0.19 -9.59 17.75
C GLN A 186 1.41 -10.14 16.99
N TYR A 187 1.38 -10.10 15.65
CA TYR A 187 2.45 -10.63 14.82
C TYR A 187 3.79 -9.94 15.09
N TYR A 188 3.81 -8.61 15.11
CA TYR A 188 5.04 -7.84 15.35
C TYR A 188 5.38 -7.67 16.83
N GLY A 189 4.39 -7.78 17.73
CA GLY A 189 4.62 -7.79 19.18
C GLY A 189 5.18 -9.12 19.72
N ALA A 190 4.93 -10.23 19.01
CA ALA A 190 5.48 -11.55 19.34
C ALA A 190 6.81 -11.86 18.62
N ALA A 191 7.22 -11.04 17.64
CA ALA A 191 8.49 -11.21 16.95
C ALA A 191 9.65 -10.90 17.92
N PRO A 192 10.66 -11.78 18.07
CA PRO A 192 11.81 -11.48 18.91
C PRO A 192 12.50 -10.23 18.38
N THR A 193 12.60 -9.20 19.22
CA THR A 193 13.38 -8.00 18.94
C THR A 193 14.83 -8.43 18.71
N THR A 194 15.30 -8.40 17.47
CA THR A 194 16.71 -8.63 17.16
C THR A 194 17.52 -7.42 17.59
N ASP A 195 17.73 -7.27 18.89
CA ASP A 195 18.89 -6.56 19.41
C ASP A 195 20.11 -7.45 19.17
N THR A 196 20.78 -7.27 18.05
CA THR A 196 22.05 -7.96 17.77
C THR A 196 23.20 -7.25 18.49
N HIS A 197 23.29 -7.48 19.79
CA HIS A 197 24.59 -7.55 20.46
C HIS A 197 25.14 -8.97 20.36
N LYS A 198 26.41 -9.05 19.94
CA LYS A 198 27.20 -10.22 19.59
C LYS A 198 27.20 -11.33 20.65
N HIS A 199 27.20 -12.59 20.22
CA HIS A 199 28.24 -13.56 20.58
C HIS A 199 28.21 -14.80 19.65
N GLU A 200 29.40 -15.18 19.19
CA GLU A 200 29.72 -16.38 18.41
C GLU A 200 29.56 -17.66 19.25
N ASN A 201 29.06 -18.75 18.63
CA ASN A 201 29.79 -19.98 18.26
C ASN A 201 28.84 -21.19 18.19
N GLY A 202 29.09 -22.08 17.21
CA GLY A 202 28.87 -23.52 17.40
C GLY A 202 27.86 -24.23 16.50
N GLU A 203 28.38 -24.74 15.38
CA GLU A 203 28.11 -26.06 14.79
C GLU A 203 26.75 -26.44 14.18
N THR A 204 26.87 -26.79 12.90
CA THR A 204 26.00 -27.52 11.97
C THR A 204 25.48 -28.86 12.48
N LYS A 205 24.25 -29.21 12.05
CA LYS A 205 23.92 -30.57 11.55
C LYS A 205 22.72 -30.53 10.59
N GLU A 206 22.98 -30.96 9.37
CA GLU A 206 21.99 -31.28 8.32
C GLU A 206 21.17 -32.51 8.70
N ILE A 207 19.89 -32.51 8.36
CA ILE A 207 19.12 -33.74 8.10
C ILE A 207 18.14 -33.42 6.96
N GLY A 208 18.35 -34.04 5.80
CA GLY A 208 17.47 -33.92 4.64
C GLY A 208 16.29 -34.89 4.72
N ILE A 209 15.17 -34.53 4.08
CA ILE A 209 14.13 -35.47 3.63
C ILE A 209 13.54 -34.96 2.30
N GLU A 210 13.36 -35.92 1.40
CA GLU A 210 13.01 -35.87 -0.01
C GLU A 210 11.67 -35.24 -0.40
N GLU A 211 11.67 -34.85 -1.68
CA GLU A 211 10.57 -34.39 -2.52
C GLU A 211 9.35 -35.33 -2.57
N THR A 212 8.15 -34.77 -2.69
CA THR A 212 7.13 -35.31 -3.60
C THR A 212 6.31 -34.17 -4.23
N ASN A 213 6.32 -34.15 -5.56
CA ASN A 213 5.49 -33.31 -6.44
C ASN A 213 4.18 -34.06 -6.76
N PRO A 214 3.07 -33.36 -7.02
CA PRO A 214 2.49 -33.51 -8.36
C PRO A 214 1.90 -32.22 -8.99
N LYS A 215 2.07 -32.11 -10.31
CA LYS A 215 1.36 -31.24 -11.27
C LYS A 215 0.34 -32.08 -12.06
N PRO A 216 -0.43 -31.53 -13.03
CA PRO A 216 -1.23 -30.29 -13.09
C PRO A 216 -2.64 -30.55 -13.71
N VAL A 217 -3.59 -29.59 -13.69
CA VAL A 217 -4.79 -29.66 -14.56
C VAL A 217 -5.27 -28.27 -15.07
N SER A 218 -5.13 -28.12 -16.39
CA SER A 218 -5.93 -27.46 -17.45
C SER A 218 -6.33 -25.97 -17.48
N GLU A 219 -6.07 -25.42 -18.67
CA GLU A 219 -6.49 -24.17 -19.33
C GLU A 219 -8.02 -24.05 -19.54
N ILE A 220 -8.57 -22.83 -19.45
CA ILE A 220 -9.66 -22.32 -20.32
C ILE A 220 -9.50 -20.80 -20.54
N GLN A 221 -9.70 -20.41 -21.80
CA GLN A 221 -9.62 -19.08 -22.43
C GLN A 221 -10.65 -18.05 -21.91
N ASN A 222 -10.35 -16.75 -22.05
CA ASN A 222 -11.20 -15.85 -22.85
C ASN A 222 -10.62 -14.44 -23.04
N GLN A 223 -10.56 -14.05 -24.31
CA GLN A 223 -10.40 -12.69 -24.81
C GLN A 223 -11.68 -11.86 -24.56
N GLU A 224 -11.57 -10.55 -24.81
CA GLU A 224 -12.61 -9.51 -24.82
C GLU A 224 -12.75 -8.67 -23.55
N LYS A 225 -12.03 -7.52 -23.53
CA LYS A 225 -12.50 -6.21 -23.03
C LYS A 225 -11.39 -5.16 -23.24
N ASN A 226 -11.36 -4.51 -24.40
CA ASN A 226 -10.45 -3.37 -24.61
C ASN A 226 -11.09 -2.24 -25.45
N THR A 227 -12.25 -1.74 -25.01
CA THR A 227 -12.91 -0.58 -25.65
C THR A 227 -13.56 0.42 -24.68
N ARG A 228 -13.37 0.27 -23.36
CA ARG A 228 -13.87 1.24 -22.36
C ARG A 228 -12.77 1.96 -21.57
N GLU A 229 -11.53 1.55 -21.71
CA GLU A 229 -10.39 2.06 -20.95
C GLU A 229 -9.89 3.42 -21.48
N THR A 230 -10.03 3.67 -22.79
CA THR A 230 -9.50 4.88 -23.44
C THR A 230 -10.22 6.18 -23.03
N GLY A 231 -11.53 6.14 -22.77
CA GLY A 231 -12.32 7.36 -22.50
C GLY A 231 -12.13 7.97 -21.10
N ALA A 232 -11.74 7.18 -20.10
CA ALA A 232 -11.54 7.69 -18.73
C ALA A 232 -10.12 8.27 -18.53
N VAL A 233 -9.14 7.69 -19.22
CA VAL A 233 -7.72 8.09 -19.18
C VAL A 233 -7.49 9.45 -19.88
N GLU A 234 -8.31 9.79 -20.86
CA GLU A 234 -8.23 11.10 -21.54
C GLU A 234 -8.45 12.28 -20.58
N ALA A 235 -9.33 12.13 -19.58
CA ALA A 235 -9.67 13.19 -18.63
C ALA A 235 -8.58 13.48 -17.58
N MET A 236 -7.73 12.49 -17.22
CA MET A 236 -6.71 12.66 -16.17
C MET A 236 -5.48 13.47 -16.61
N VAL A 237 -5.25 13.62 -17.92
CA VAL A 237 -4.02 14.25 -18.46
C VAL A 237 -4.31 15.47 -19.33
N GLN A 238 -5.58 15.83 -19.55
CA GLN A 238 -5.95 17.08 -20.22
C GLN A 238 -6.19 18.27 -19.25
N ALA A 239 -5.86 18.13 -17.95
CA ALA A 239 -6.09 19.16 -16.93
C ALA A 239 -4.89 19.39 -15.98
#